data_AF-A0A7C7JJ44-F1
#
_entry.id   AF-A0A7C7JJ44-F1
#
_cell.length_a   1.000
_cell.length_b   1.000
_cell.length_c   1.000
_cell.angle_alpha   90.00
_cell.angle_beta   90.00
_cell.angle_gamma   90.00
#
_symmetry.space_group_name_H-M   'P 1'
#
loop_
_entity.id
_entity.type
_entity.pdbx_description
1 polymer ?
#
loop_
_entity_poly.entity_id
_entity_poly.type
_entity_poly.pdbx_seq_one_letter_code
_entity_poly.pdbx_strand_id
1 'polypeptide(L)'
;MTATLKKVTAGKVKVVTLHTKNLYRAFDNYFQKAFYLDKDICASAGQALKTLKRLQAAVEELKALLENAQNLPEEVKKAAEEVLADAQKSIEKGLDMKRRLKEFEAASNVYRKNPTEENKARLQKALEALNWPTEGNKTLMDYVKSCNPWKKYLERRVDF
;
A
#
# COMPACT_ATOMS: atom_id res chain seq x y z
N MET A 1 -29.03 26.84 2.19
CA MET A 1 -28.43 26.55 0.87
C MET A 1 -28.47 25.05 0.65
N THR A 2 -29.41 24.55 -0.14
CA THR A 2 -29.42 23.15 -0.57
C THR A 2 -28.34 23.00 -1.64
N ALA A 3 -27.18 22.48 -1.27
CA ALA A 3 -26.14 22.15 -2.24
C ALA A 3 -26.73 21.17 -3.24
N THR A 4 -26.93 21.64 -4.48
CA THR A 4 -27.39 20.80 -5.59
C THR A 4 -26.27 19.79 -5.85
N LEU A 5 -26.37 18.60 -5.24
CA LEU A 5 -25.50 17.47 -5.54
C LEU A 5 -25.55 17.27 -7.06
N LYS A 6 -24.44 17.58 -7.75
CA LYS A 6 -24.32 17.36 -9.20
C LYS A 6 -24.76 15.93 -9.48
N LYS A 7 -25.81 15.78 -10.31
CA LYS A 7 -26.41 14.48 -10.61
C LYS A 7 -25.32 13.50 -11.05
N VAL A 8 -25.08 12.45 -10.26
CA VAL A 8 -24.08 11.45 -10.57
C VAL A 8 -24.59 10.64 -11.77
N THR A 9 -23.84 10.65 -12.87
CA THR A 9 -24.21 9.91 -14.07
C THR A 9 -23.52 8.55 -14.11
N ALA A 10 -24.13 7.57 -14.78
CA ALA A 10 -23.50 6.28 -15.04
C ALA A 10 -22.15 6.44 -15.77
N GLY A 11 -22.01 7.45 -16.63
CA GLY A 11 -20.75 7.78 -17.30
C GLY A 11 -19.64 8.15 -16.32
N LYS A 12 -19.94 8.97 -15.30
CA LYS A 12 -18.97 9.34 -14.26
C LYS A 12 -18.52 8.11 -13.46
N VAL A 13 -19.46 7.25 -13.08
CA VAL A 13 -19.15 5.99 -12.37
C VAL A 13 -18.22 5.12 -13.21
N LYS A 14 -18.54 4.89 -14.49
CA LYS A 14 -17.68 4.12 -15.41
C LYS A 14 -16.25 4.67 -15.49
N VAL A 15 -16.09 5.98 -15.59
CA VAL A 15 -14.76 6.62 -15.67
C VAL A 15 -13.96 6.38 -14.38
N VAL A 16 -14.58 6.59 -13.21
CA VAL A 16 -13.89 6.39 -11.93
C VAL A 16 -13.63 4.89 -11.69
N THR A 17 -14.54 3.99 -12.04
CA THR A 17 -14.32 2.54 -12.03
C THR A 17 -13.10 2.15 -12.87
N LEU A 18 -12.98 2.66 -14.09
CA LEU A 18 -11.82 2.39 -14.95
C LEU A 18 -10.53 2.96 -14.36
N HIS A 19 -10.58 4.16 -13.79
CA HIS A 19 -9.43 4.77 -13.13
C HIS A 19 -8.95 3.94 -11.93
N THR A 20 -9.86 3.55 -11.03
CA THR A 20 -9.59 2.67 -9.89
C THR A 20 -9.02 1.33 -10.36
N LYS A 21 -9.59 0.76 -11.43
CA LYS A 21 -9.09 -0.48 -12.04
C LYS A 21 -7.64 -0.38 -12.50
N ASN A 22 -7.30 0.70 -13.17
CA ASN A 22 -5.93 0.94 -13.63
C ASN A 22 -4.96 1.13 -12.45
N LEU A 23 -5.41 1.78 -11.38
CA LEU A 23 -4.57 2.01 -10.19
C LEU A 23 -4.26 0.73 -9.42
N TYR A 24 -5.24 -0.16 -9.18
CA TYR A 24 -4.94 -1.41 -8.45
C TYR A 24 -4.04 -2.33 -9.28
N ARG A 25 -4.26 -2.42 -10.59
CA ARG A 25 -3.38 -3.16 -11.51
C ARG A 25 -1.96 -2.60 -11.53
N ALA A 26 -1.81 -1.29 -11.53
CA ALA A 26 -0.51 -0.66 -11.46
C ALA A 26 0.18 -0.97 -10.13
N PHE A 27 -0.54 -0.87 -9.01
CA PHE A 27 -0.02 -1.24 -7.69
C PHE A 27 0.47 -2.68 -7.68
N ASP A 28 -0.36 -3.64 -8.12
CA ASP A 28 0.02 -5.05 -8.11
C ASP A 28 1.19 -5.34 -9.04
N ASN A 29 1.29 -4.68 -10.19
CA ASN A 29 2.46 -4.79 -11.07
C ASN A 29 3.74 -4.28 -10.38
N TYR A 30 3.70 -3.11 -9.74
CA TYR A 30 4.85 -2.60 -8.99
C TYR A 30 5.23 -3.51 -7.82
N PHE A 31 4.23 -4.08 -7.13
CA PHE A 31 4.45 -5.04 -6.06
C PHE A 31 5.13 -6.32 -6.58
N GLN A 32 4.61 -6.89 -7.68
CA GLN A 32 5.21 -8.06 -8.34
C GLN A 32 6.64 -7.78 -8.80
N LYS A 33 6.90 -6.62 -9.41
CA LYS A 33 8.24 -6.20 -9.81
C LYS A 33 9.20 -6.08 -8.61
N ALA A 34 8.73 -5.53 -7.50
CA ALA A 34 9.55 -5.33 -6.31
C ALA A 34 9.96 -6.65 -5.66
N PHE A 35 9.04 -7.60 -5.53
CA PHE A 35 9.23 -8.76 -4.66
C PHE A 35 9.32 -10.12 -5.38
N TYR A 36 8.91 -10.22 -6.66
CA TYR A 36 8.80 -11.50 -7.36
C TYR A 36 9.54 -11.56 -8.70
N LEU A 37 9.85 -10.43 -9.33
CA LEU A 37 10.45 -10.40 -10.69
C LEU A 37 11.91 -9.91 -10.71
N ASP A 38 12.58 -9.93 -9.55
CA ASP A 38 13.97 -9.52 -9.35
C ASP A 38 14.36 -8.16 -9.95
N LYS A 39 13.38 -7.28 -10.13
CA LYS A 39 13.62 -5.91 -10.60
C LYS A 39 14.19 -5.03 -9.49
N ASP A 40 14.46 -3.78 -9.84
CA ASP A 40 14.83 -2.74 -8.90
C ASP A 40 13.73 -2.58 -7.84
N ILE A 41 14.04 -3.07 -6.64
CA ILE A 41 13.13 -3.08 -5.49
C ILE A 41 12.89 -1.67 -4.95
N CYS A 42 13.86 -0.77 -5.10
CA CYS A 42 13.76 0.61 -4.61
C CYS A 42 12.80 1.42 -5.46
N ALA A 43 12.97 1.35 -6.77
CA ALA A 43 12.07 1.99 -7.70
C ALA A 43 10.65 1.38 -7.58
N SER A 44 10.55 0.05 -7.60
CA SER A 44 9.26 -0.63 -7.68
C SER A 44 8.45 -0.51 -6.38
N ALA A 45 9.03 -0.78 -5.21
CA ALA A 45 8.31 -0.66 -3.95
C ALA A 45 7.95 0.81 -3.64
N GLY A 46 8.83 1.75 -3.99
CA GLY A 46 8.54 3.18 -3.90
C GLY A 46 7.34 3.61 -4.77
N GLN A 47 7.25 3.09 -6.00
CA GLN A 47 6.10 3.34 -6.88
C GLN A 47 4.82 2.65 -6.38
N ALA A 48 4.92 1.45 -5.81
CA ALA A 48 3.79 0.77 -5.17
C ALA A 48 3.21 1.63 -4.02
N LEU A 49 4.05 2.15 -3.13
CA LEU A 49 3.61 3.04 -2.03
C LEU A 49 2.97 4.34 -2.53
N LYS A 50 3.52 4.96 -3.58
CA LYS A 50 2.94 6.16 -4.20
C LYS A 50 1.57 5.87 -4.82
N THR A 51 1.46 4.74 -5.51
CA THR A 51 0.23 4.29 -6.18
C THR A 51 -0.85 3.96 -5.16
N LEU A 52 -0.50 3.34 -4.03
CA LEU A 52 -1.43 3.03 -2.93
C LEU A 52 -2.23 4.25 -2.48
N LYS A 53 -1.57 5.40 -2.26
CA LYS A 53 -2.27 6.63 -1.83
C LYS A 53 -3.31 7.09 -2.85
N ARG A 54 -2.98 6.99 -4.14
CA ARG A 54 -3.90 7.34 -5.24
C ARG A 54 -5.05 6.35 -5.32
N LEU A 55 -4.75 5.05 -5.15
CA LEU A 55 -5.76 3.99 -5.15
C LEU A 55 -6.77 4.17 -4.01
N GLN A 56 -6.32 4.46 -2.79
CA GLN A 56 -7.21 4.73 -1.66
C GLN A 56 -8.15 5.90 -1.96
N ALA A 57 -7.64 7.00 -2.51
CA ALA A 57 -8.47 8.15 -2.88
C ALA A 57 -9.52 7.80 -3.96
N ALA A 58 -9.11 7.04 -5.00
CA ALA A 58 -10.02 6.62 -6.06
C ALA A 58 -11.09 5.62 -5.59
N VAL A 59 -10.75 4.75 -4.63
CA VAL A 59 -11.72 3.84 -3.99
C VAL A 59 -12.75 4.63 -3.18
N GLU A 60 -12.33 5.60 -2.38
CA GLU A 60 -13.26 6.43 -1.61
C GLU A 60 -14.14 7.30 -2.52
N GLU A 61 -13.57 7.84 -3.61
CA GLU A 61 -14.37 8.53 -4.63
C GLU A 61 -15.42 7.59 -5.26
N LEU A 62 -15.03 6.37 -5.64
CA LEU A 62 -15.93 5.41 -6.27
C LEU A 62 -17.06 4.99 -5.33
N LYS A 63 -16.76 4.72 -4.05
CA LYS A 63 -17.79 4.42 -3.03
C LYS A 63 -18.77 5.57 -2.88
N ALA A 64 -18.27 6.80 -2.74
CA ALA A 64 -19.12 7.98 -2.64
C ALA A 64 -20.00 8.17 -3.88
N LEU A 65 -19.49 7.87 -5.08
CA LEU A 65 -20.30 7.93 -6.31
C LEU A 65 -21.41 6.88 -6.34
N LEU A 66 -21.14 5.65 -5.87
CA LEU A 66 -22.16 4.59 -5.81
C LEU A 66 -23.25 4.90 -4.79
N GLU A 67 -22.91 5.46 -3.63
CA GLU A 67 -23.88 5.86 -2.60
C GLU A 67 -24.81 6.98 -3.08
N ASN A 68 -24.30 7.91 -3.89
CA ASN A 68 -25.03 9.09 -4.34
C ASN A 68 -25.74 8.92 -5.70
N ALA A 69 -25.54 7.80 -6.38
CA ALA A 69 -26.09 7.59 -7.72
C ALA A 69 -27.49 6.95 -7.69
N GLN A 70 -28.46 7.70 -8.20
CA GLN A 70 -29.84 7.21 -8.37
C GLN A 70 -29.99 6.57 -9.76
N ASN A 71 -30.62 5.40 -9.83
CA ASN A 71 -30.93 4.67 -11.08
C ASN A 71 -29.70 4.33 -11.94
N LEU A 72 -28.65 3.78 -11.32
CA LEU A 72 -27.53 3.18 -12.05
C LEU A 72 -27.99 1.90 -12.77
N PRO A 73 -27.57 1.66 -14.03
CA PRO A 73 -27.71 0.35 -14.64
C PRO A 73 -26.99 -0.71 -13.81
N GLU A 74 -27.63 -1.86 -13.61
CA GLU A 74 -27.13 -2.95 -12.75
C GLU A 74 -25.73 -3.41 -13.17
N GLU A 75 -25.47 -3.50 -14.48
CA GLU A 75 -24.16 -3.85 -15.03
C GLU A 75 -23.05 -2.89 -14.57
N VAL A 76 -23.35 -1.59 -14.48
CA VAL A 76 -22.37 -0.58 -14.07
C VAL A 76 -22.09 -0.67 -12.58
N LYS A 77 -23.14 -0.92 -11.79
CA LYS A 77 -23.03 -1.11 -10.35
C LYS A 77 -22.18 -2.34 -10.04
N LYS A 78 -22.51 -3.49 -10.64
CA LYS A 78 -21.77 -4.74 -10.47
C LYS A 78 -20.29 -4.60 -10.86
N ALA A 79 -20.00 -3.99 -12.01
CA ALA A 79 -18.63 -3.76 -12.45
C ALA A 79 -17.83 -2.86 -11.48
N ALA A 80 -18.49 -1.85 -10.89
CA ALA A 80 -17.86 -0.98 -9.91
C ALA A 80 -17.59 -1.72 -8.59
N GLU A 81 -18.53 -2.54 -8.12
CA GLU A 81 -18.40 -3.37 -6.92
C GLU A 81 -17.28 -4.42 -7.04
N GLU A 82 -17.17 -5.08 -8.20
CA GLU A 82 -16.07 -6.01 -8.49
C GLU A 82 -14.70 -5.30 -8.43
N VAL A 83 -14.60 -4.12 -9.06
CA VAL A 83 -13.37 -3.32 -9.02
C VAL A 83 -13.04 -2.85 -7.60
N LEU A 84 -14.05 -2.48 -6.80
CA LEU A 84 -13.85 -2.11 -5.40
C LEU A 84 -13.31 -3.28 -4.58
N ALA A 85 -13.85 -4.48 -4.76
CA ALA A 85 -13.40 -5.68 -4.05
C ALA A 85 -11.95 -6.04 -4.38
N ASP A 86 -11.57 -5.98 -5.66
CA ASP A 86 -10.18 -6.21 -6.08
C ASP A 86 -9.24 -5.12 -5.56
N ALA A 87 -9.62 -3.85 -5.72
CA ALA A 87 -8.84 -2.73 -5.23
C ALA A 87 -8.62 -2.80 -3.71
N GLN A 88 -9.60 -3.25 -2.95
CA GLN A 88 -9.51 -3.39 -1.51
C GLN A 88 -8.44 -4.40 -1.09
N LYS A 89 -8.34 -5.56 -1.79
CA LYS A 89 -7.26 -6.53 -1.57
C LYS A 89 -5.87 -5.92 -1.81
N SER A 90 -5.73 -5.15 -2.90
CA SER A 90 -4.48 -4.46 -3.22
C SER A 90 -4.15 -3.38 -2.17
N ILE A 91 -5.16 -2.65 -1.67
CA ILE A 91 -5.01 -1.68 -0.58
C ILE A 91 -4.54 -2.36 0.70
N GLU A 92 -5.17 -3.45 1.11
CA GLU A 92 -4.80 -4.21 2.32
C GLU A 92 -3.34 -4.65 2.29
N LYS A 93 -2.90 -5.18 1.14
CA LYS A 93 -1.50 -5.54 0.90
C LYS A 93 -0.56 -4.35 1.05
N GLY A 94 -0.92 -3.21 0.45
CA GLY A 94 -0.13 -1.98 0.54
C GLY A 94 -0.11 -1.38 1.95
N LEU A 95 -1.20 -1.49 2.70
CA LEU A 95 -1.31 -1.06 4.09
C LEU A 95 -0.47 -1.93 5.01
N ASP A 96 -0.47 -3.26 4.82
CA ASP A 96 0.39 -4.16 5.59
C ASP A 96 1.88 -3.84 5.36
N MET A 97 2.25 -3.61 4.09
CA MET A 97 3.59 -3.17 3.73
C MET A 97 3.99 -1.88 4.45
N LYS A 98 3.11 -0.87 4.44
CA LYS A 98 3.35 0.42 5.11
C LYS A 98 3.41 0.29 6.63
N ARG A 99 2.58 -0.56 7.22
CA ARG A 99 2.56 -0.83 8.66
C ARG A 99 3.89 -1.41 9.12
N ARG A 100 4.36 -2.48 8.48
CA ARG A 100 5.64 -3.14 8.82
C ARG A 100 6.83 -2.18 8.76
N LEU A 101 6.89 -1.36 7.70
CA LEU A 101 7.93 -0.34 7.55
C LEU A 101 7.88 0.72 8.68
N LYS A 102 6.68 1.17 9.06
CA LYS A 102 6.50 2.14 10.15
C LYS A 102 6.83 1.56 11.52
N GLU A 103 6.45 0.31 11.78
CA GLU A 103 6.76 -0.38 13.03
C GLU A 103 8.27 -0.54 13.20
N PHE A 104 8.97 -0.92 12.12
CA PHE A 104 10.43 -0.95 12.10
C PHE A 104 11.05 0.42 12.35
N GLU A 105 10.56 1.47 11.68
CA GLU A 105 11.02 2.85 11.89
C GLU A 105 10.79 3.32 13.34
N ALA A 106 9.63 3.01 13.91
CA ALA A 106 9.31 3.37 15.29
C ALA A 106 10.22 2.63 16.29
N ALA A 107 10.35 1.30 16.13
CA ALA A 107 11.17 0.46 17.01
C ALA A 107 12.65 0.86 16.97
N SER A 108 13.19 1.11 15.77
CA SER A 108 14.57 1.56 15.61
C SER A 108 14.82 2.94 16.23
N ASN A 109 13.88 3.87 16.10
CA ASN A 109 13.98 5.19 16.73
C ASN A 109 13.92 5.12 18.26
N VAL A 110 13.06 4.27 18.83
CA VAL A 110 12.97 4.08 20.28
C VAL A 110 14.24 3.45 20.82
N TYR A 111 14.72 2.35 20.23
CA TYR A 111 15.96 1.70 20.65
C TYR A 111 17.17 2.65 20.55
N ARG A 112 17.22 3.48 19.50
CA ARG A 112 18.28 4.50 19.35
C ARG A 112 18.31 5.50 20.50
N LYS A 113 17.14 5.91 21.00
CA LYS A 113 17.05 6.89 22.10
C LYS A 113 17.28 6.24 23.46
N ASN A 114 16.90 4.98 23.63
CA ASN A 114 17.00 4.25 24.89
C ASN A 114 17.31 2.76 24.64
N PRO A 115 18.60 2.36 24.56
CA PRO A 115 19.01 1.01 24.20
C PRO A 115 18.91 0.03 25.38
N THR A 116 17.69 -0.31 25.77
CA THR A 116 17.41 -1.35 26.77
C THR A 116 17.18 -2.71 26.10
N GLU A 117 17.33 -3.80 26.85
CA GLU A 117 17.00 -5.15 26.36
C GLU A 117 15.55 -5.27 25.90
N GLU A 118 14.62 -4.59 26.57
CA GLU A 118 13.22 -4.52 26.13
C GLU A 118 13.09 -3.87 24.75
N ASN A 119 13.76 -2.74 24.52
CA ASN A 119 13.70 -2.04 23.24
C ASN A 119 14.47 -2.78 22.14
N LYS A 120 15.52 -3.53 22.50
CA LYS A 120 16.22 -4.45 21.60
C LYS A 120 15.30 -5.56 21.10
N ALA A 121 14.54 -6.20 22.00
CA ALA A 121 13.56 -7.21 21.64
C ALA A 121 12.44 -6.65 20.74
N ARG A 122 11.96 -5.42 21.00
CA ARG A 122 11.00 -4.73 20.13
C ARG A 122 11.56 -4.51 18.72
N LEU A 123 12.82 -4.10 18.60
CA LEU A 123 13.49 -3.92 17.32
C LEU A 123 13.67 -5.25 16.58
N GLN A 124 14.07 -6.32 17.27
CA GLN A 124 14.21 -7.66 16.67
C GLN A 124 12.88 -8.17 16.09
N LYS A 125 11.78 -8.06 16.85
CA LYS A 125 10.45 -8.40 16.36
C LYS A 125 10.04 -7.60 15.12
N ALA A 126 10.37 -6.31 15.10
CA ALA A 126 10.08 -5.45 13.95
C ALA A 126 10.94 -5.80 12.72
N LEU A 127 12.20 -6.24 12.91
CA LEU A 127 13.06 -6.76 11.85
C LEU A 127 12.53 -8.07 11.27
N GLU A 128 12.11 -9.01 12.11
CA GLU A 128 11.50 -10.28 11.67
C GLU A 128 10.24 -10.03 10.84
N ALA A 129 9.43 -9.03 11.23
CA ALA A 129 8.25 -8.64 10.48
C ALA A 129 8.55 -8.12 9.07
N LEU A 130 9.79 -7.74 8.75
CA LEU A 130 10.22 -7.34 7.40
C LEU A 130 10.50 -8.54 6.48
N ASN A 131 10.51 -9.78 6.98
CA ASN A 131 10.59 -11.01 6.16
C ASN A 131 9.24 -11.29 5.49
N TRP A 132 8.79 -10.32 4.69
CA TRP A 132 7.52 -10.32 3.97
C TRP A 132 7.72 -9.61 2.62
N PRO A 133 7.06 -10.03 1.53
CA PRO A 133 6.21 -11.22 1.44
C PRO A 133 7.02 -12.51 1.58
N THR A 134 6.41 -13.55 2.16
CA THR A 134 7.08 -14.85 2.42
C THR A 134 7.28 -15.69 1.17
N GLU A 135 6.49 -15.45 0.13
CA GLU A 135 6.54 -16.16 -1.15
C GLU A 135 7.36 -15.40 -2.22
N GLY A 136 7.86 -14.21 -1.90
CA GLY A 136 8.64 -13.40 -2.83
C GLY A 136 10.10 -13.84 -2.93
N ASN A 137 10.74 -13.58 -4.06
CA ASN A 137 12.20 -13.67 -4.22
C ASN A 137 12.93 -12.64 -3.34
N LYS A 138 12.25 -11.51 -3.05
CA LYS A 138 12.73 -10.45 -2.16
C LYS A 138 11.67 -10.08 -1.13
N THR A 139 12.13 -9.47 -0.06
CA THR A 139 11.34 -9.07 1.10
C THR A 139 11.45 -7.57 1.38
N LEU A 140 10.67 -7.08 2.35
CA LEU A 140 10.82 -5.73 2.87
C LEU A 140 12.15 -5.53 3.57
N MET A 141 12.76 -6.60 4.09
CA MET A 141 14.13 -6.53 4.60
C MET A 141 15.09 -6.11 3.48
N ASP A 142 14.97 -6.72 2.29
CA ASP A 142 15.79 -6.36 1.12
C ASP A 142 15.54 -4.92 0.67
N TYR A 143 14.28 -4.47 0.72
CA TYR A 143 13.94 -3.08 0.45
C TYR A 143 14.59 -2.13 1.47
N VAL A 144 14.52 -2.44 2.77
CA VAL A 144 15.10 -1.61 3.83
C VAL A 144 16.62 -1.56 3.71
N LYS A 145 17.28 -2.69 3.43
CA LYS A 145 18.73 -2.78 3.23
C LYS A 145 19.20 -2.04 1.98
N SER A 146 18.43 -2.10 0.89
CA SER A 146 18.87 -1.60 -0.43
C SER A 146 18.49 -0.14 -0.70
N CYS A 147 17.35 0.32 -0.17
CA CYS A 147 16.67 1.51 -0.68
C CYS A 147 16.51 2.64 0.33
N ASN A 148 16.71 2.32 1.60
CA ASN A 148 16.31 3.20 2.69
C ASN A 148 17.54 3.93 3.25
N PRO A 149 17.46 5.22 3.66
CA PRO A 149 18.51 5.87 4.45
C PRO A 149 18.89 5.10 5.72
N TRP A 150 18.05 4.15 6.16
CA TRP A 150 18.26 3.19 7.23
C TRP A 150 19.37 2.16 6.96
N LYS A 151 19.84 2.03 5.71
CA LYS A 151 21.08 1.30 5.38
C LYS A 151 22.26 1.75 6.25
N LYS A 152 22.43 3.07 6.42
CA LYS A 152 23.45 3.66 7.32
C LYS A 152 23.23 3.33 8.80
N TYR A 153 21.99 3.01 9.20
CA TYR A 153 21.62 2.76 10.59
C TYR A 153 21.71 1.27 10.96
N LEU A 154 21.44 0.37 10.01
CA LEU A 154 21.63 -1.08 10.18
C LEU A 154 23.12 -1.46 10.20
N GLU A 155 23.94 -0.89 9.30
CA GLU A 155 25.38 -1.20 9.19
C GLU A 155 26.22 -0.81 10.42
N ARG A 156 25.72 0.04 11.33
CA ARG A 156 26.52 0.56 12.47
C ARG A 156 26.13 0.01 13.85
N ARG A 157 25.01 -0.72 13.99
CA ARG A 157 24.37 -0.88 15.32
C ARG A 157 23.66 -2.21 15.59
N VAL A 158 23.60 -3.10 14.62
CA VAL A 158 23.15 -4.47 14.82
C VAL A 158 24.31 -5.35 14.40
N ASP A 159 25.18 -5.69 15.35
CA ASP A 159 26.08 -6.82 15.17
C ASP A 159 25.15 -8.06 15.11
N PHE A 160 25.03 -8.62 13.91
CA PHE A 160 24.42 -9.94 13.70
C PHE A 160 25.46 -11.01 13.99
#